data_AF-A0A954Q2J7-F1
#
_entry.id   AF-A0A954Q2J7-F1
#
_cell.length_a   1.000
_cell.length_b   1.000
_cell.length_c   1.000
_cell.angle_alpha   90.00
_cell.angle_beta   90.00
_cell.angle_gamma   90.00
#
_symmetry.space_group_name_H-M   'P 1'
#
loop_
_entity.id
_entity.type
_entity.pdbx_description
1 polymer ?
#
loop_
_entity_poly.entity_id
_entity_poly.type
_entity_poly.pdbx_seq_one_letter_code
_entity_poly.pdbx_strand_id
1 'polypeptide(L)' 'MKSKSELQPIIDKIASADSPVGMDAVYVHALILDKLQHLEERLTALEATCGTPSDKTEDAY' A
#
# COMPACT_ATOMS: atom_id res chain seq x y z
N MET A 1 12.05 6.69 -2.75
CA MET A 1 11.53 6.63 -1.36
C MET A 1 11.53 8.03 -0.78
N LYS A 2 10.54 8.38 0.05
CA LYS A 2 10.48 9.70 0.72
C LYS A 2 11.52 9.76 1.85
N SER A 3 12.11 10.93 2.07
CA SER A 3 13.02 11.16 3.19
C SER A 3 12.28 11.22 4.52
N LYS A 4 13.01 11.04 5.63
CA LYS A 4 12.44 11.10 6.98
C LYS A 4 11.79 12.46 7.27
N SER A 5 12.40 13.56 6.82
CA SER A 5 11.86 14.92 6.98
C SER A 5 10.53 15.10 6.24
N GLU A 6 10.37 14.53 5.05
CA GLU A 6 9.10 14.55 4.31
C GLU A 6 7.99 13.75 5.00
N LEU A 7 8.36 12.79 5.85
CA LEU A 7 7.42 11.96 6.61
C LEU A 7 7.16 12.50 8.03
N GLN A 8 7.91 13.50 8.49
CA GLN A 8 7.84 14.03 9.85
C GLN A 8 6.41 14.43 10.29
N PRO A 9 5.56 15.09 9.44
CA PRO A 9 4.19 15.42 9.83
C PRO A 9 3.31 14.18 10.11
N ILE A 10 3.58 13.07 9.43
CA ILE A 10 2.88 11.79 9.64
C ILE A 10 3.39 11.13 10.92
N ILE A 11 4.71 11.18 11.14
CA ILE A 11 5.36 10.67 12.36
C ILE A 11 4.81 11.39 13.59
N ASP A 12 4.73 12.72 13.57
CA ASP A 12 4.22 13.53 14.69
C ASP A 12 2.76 13.21 14.99
N LYS A 13 1.95 12.95 13.95
CA LYS A 13 0.55 12.54 14.10
C LYS A 13 0.41 11.12 14.67
N ILE A 14 1.32 10.22 14.31
CA ILE A 14 1.37 8.84 14.84
C ILE A 14 1.88 8.82 16.28
N ALA A 15 2.78 9.72 16.64
CA ALA A 15 3.40 9.80 17.96
C ALA A 15 2.55 10.59 18.98
N SER A 16 1.42 11.17 18.58
CA SER A 16 0.53 11.89 19.49
C SER A 16 -0.08 10.95 20.54
N ALA A 17 -0.38 11.46 21.73
CA ALA A 17 -1.01 10.68 22.80
C ALA A 17 -2.43 10.20 22.43
N ASP A 18 -3.06 10.86 21.47
CA ASP A 18 -4.36 10.50 20.89
C ASP A 18 -4.25 9.47 19.76
N SER A 19 -3.03 9.08 19.39
CA SER A 19 -2.78 8.06 18.38
C SER A 19 -2.87 6.67 19.00
N PRO A 20 -3.66 5.75 18.42
CA PRO A 20 -3.71 4.34 18.84
C PRO A 20 -2.33 3.65 18.86
N VAL A 21 -1.38 4.18 18.08
CA VAL A 21 -0.03 3.63 17.92
C VAL A 21 0.80 3.84 19.18
N GLY A 22 0.50 4.86 20.00
CA GLY A 22 1.21 5.12 21.26
C GLY A 22 0.87 4.11 22.37
N MET A 23 -0.28 3.44 22.30
CA MET A 23 -0.76 2.51 23.34
C MET A 23 -0.36 1.06 23.06
N ASP A 24 -0.42 0.62 21.80
CA ASP A 24 0.03 -0.72 21.37
C ASP A 24 0.69 -0.64 20.00
N ALA A 25 1.92 -0.13 19.99
CA ALA A 25 2.67 0.05 18.77
C ALA A 25 2.84 -1.27 17.99
N VAL A 26 3.07 -2.39 18.67
CA VAL A 26 3.33 -3.68 18.01
C VAL A 26 2.09 -4.16 17.25
N TYR A 27 0.93 -4.15 17.90
CA TYR A 27 -0.33 -4.53 17.26
C TYR A 27 -0.68 -3.60 16.09
N VAL A 28 -0.51 -2.29 16.26
CA VAL A 28 -0.81 -1.33 15.19
C VAL A 28 0.14 -1.49 14.00
N HIS A 29 1.43 -1.76 14.22
CA HIS A 29 2.35 -2.08 13.12
C HIS A 29 1.94 -3.37 12.40
N ALA A 30 1.50 -4.41 13.13
CA ALA A 30 0.98 -5.63 12.52
C ALA A 30 -0.26 -5.38 11.64
N LEU A 31 -1.21 -4.56 12.11
CA LEU A 31 -2.38 -4.15 11.32
C LEU A 31 -2.03 -3.33 10.07
N ILE A 32 -1.01 -2.49 10.15
CA ILE A 32 -0.54 -1.71 8.99
C ILE A 32 0.04 -2.66 7.94
N LEU A 33 0.90 -3.61 8.36
CA LEU A 33 1.49 -4.58 7.45
C LEU A 33 0.44 -5.46 6.78
N ASP A 34 -0.52 -5.98 7.54
CA ASP A 34 -1.65 -6.78 7.02
C ASP A 34 -2.45 -6.01 5.95
N LYS A 35 -2.79 -4.75 6.23
CA LYS A 35 -3.49 -3.89 5.27
C LYS A 35 -2.69 -3.59 4.01
N LEU A 36 -1.38 -3.33 4.16
CA LEU A 36 -0.52 -3.07 3.00
C LEU A 36 -0.42 -4.31 2.11
N GLN A 37 -0.25 -5.48 2.71
CA GLN A 37 -0.24 -6.76 1.98
C GLN A 37 -1.56 -6.98 1.24
N HIS A 38 -2.70 -6.76 1.90
CA HIS A 38 -4.01 -6.91 1.26
C HIS A 38 -4.21 -5.92 0.10
N LEU A 39 -3.69 -4.68 0.21
CA LEU A 39 -3.73 -3.71 -0.89
C LEU A 39 -2.84 -4.11 -2.06
N GLU A 40 -1.65 -4.65 -1.79
CA GLU A 40 -0.73 -5.15 -2.80
C GLU A 40 -1.35 -6.32 -3.58
N GLU A 41 -1.92 -7.31 -2.88
CA GLU A 41 -2.63 -8.43 -3.51
C GLU A 41 -3.78 -7.96 -4.42
N ARG A 42 -4.56 -6.97 -3.96
CA ARG A 42 -5.65 -6.40 -4.75
C ARG A 42 -5.14 -5.63 -5.98
N LEU A 43 -4.04 -4.89 -5.85
CA LEU A 43 -3.42 -4.18 -6.97
C LEU A 43 -2.86 -5.17 -8.00
N THR A 44 -2.14 -6.20 -7.55
CA THR A 44 -1.65 -7.27 -8.42
C THR A 44 -2.79 -7.96 -9.18
N ALA A 45 -3.91 -8.24 -8.51
CA ALA A 45 -5.08 -8.82 -9.16
C ALA A 45 -5.67 -7.88 -10.23
N LEU A 46 -5.79 -6.58 -9.93
CA LEU A 46 -6.29 -5.58 -10.88
C LEU A 46 -5.36 -5.42 -12.09
N GLU A 47 -4.06 -5.36 -11.85
CA GLU A 47 -3.04 -5.26 -12.90
C GLU A 47 -3.06 -6.51 -13.80
N ALA A 48 -3.23 -7.70 -13.22
CA ALA A 48 -3.38 -8.94 -13.99
C ALA A 48 -4.63 -8.92 -14.89
N THR A 49 -5.73 -8.28 -14.44
CA THR A 49 -6.96 -8.16 -15.25
C THR A 49 -6.91 -7.05 -16.30
N CYS A 50 -6.18 -5.96 -16.07
CA CYS A 50 -6.02 -4.86 -17.03
C CYS A 50 -4.85 -5.09 -18.01
N GLY A 51 -3.92 -5.99 -17.66
CA GLY A 51 -2.67 -6.23 -18.37
C GLY A 51 -2.70 -7.28 -19.48
N THR A 52 -3.87 -7.77 -19.93
CA THR A 52 -3.93 -8.50 -21.21
C THR A 52 -4.10 -7.49 -22.33
N PRO A 53 -3.04 -7.11 -23.08
CA PRO A 53 -3.25 -6.48 -24.36
C PRO A 53 -4.04 -7.45 -25.23
N SER A 54 -5.21 -7.02 -25.68
CA SER A 54 -5.82 -7.51 -26.91
C SER A 54 -4.91 -7.06 -28.06
N ASP A 55 -3.70 -7.62 -28.14
CA ASP A 55 -2.77 -7.44 -29.25
C ASP A 55 -2.67 -8.76 -30.02
N LYS A 56 -3.84 -9.17 -30.54
CA LYS A 56 -3.98 -10.18 -31.58
C LYS A 56 -5.15 -9.79 -32.49
N THR A 57 -5.10 -8.60 -33.07
CA THR A 57 -5.85 -8.31 -34.30
C THR A 57 -4.89 -8.48 -35.48
N GLU A 58 -4.95 -9.68 -36.03
CA GLU A 58 -4.95 -9.96 -37.47
C GLU A 58 -3.71 -9.53 -38.30
N ASP A 59 -2.62 -10.27 -38.15
CA ASP A 59 -1.80 -10.65 -39.32
C ASP A 59 -2.36 -11.96 -39.89
N ALA A 60 -3.42 -11.86 -40.70
CA ALA A 60 -3.87 -12.99 -41.52
C ALA A 60 -4.57 -12.49 -42.80
N TYR A 61 -3.82 -12.62 -43.90
CA TYR A 61 -4.20 -12.59 -45.32
C TYR A 61 -4.51 -11.26 -46.00
#